data_AF-A0A5K1EGX1-F1
#
_entry.id   AF-A0A5K1EGX1-F1
#
_cell.length_a   1.000
_cell.length_b   1.000
_cell.length_c   1.000
_cell.angle_alpha   90.00
_cell.angle_beta   90.00
_cell.angle_gamma   90.00
#
_symmetry.space_group_name_H-M   'P 1'
#
loop_
_entity.id
_entity.type
_entity.pdbx_description
1 polymer ?
#
loop_
_entity_poly.entity_id
_entity_poly.type
_entity_poly.pdbx_seq_one_letter_code
_entity_poly.pdbx_strand_id
1 'polypeptide(L)' 'VKFVYEAFKKLRPGIPLKCLHGRMNQNKRMAIFFQYCEERRSVLFSTDVASRGLDFPAVEWVVQ' A
#
# COMPACT_ATOMS: atom_id res chain seq x y z
N VAL A 1 7.69 -6.20 4.36
CA VAL A 1 7.19 -5.04 3.57
C VAL A 1 8.09 -3.80 3.58
N LYS A 2 8.52 -3.24 4.73
CA LYS A 2 9.23 -1.94 4.78
C LYS A 2 10.53 -1.91 3.96
N PHE A 3 11.35 -2.97 4.04
CA PHE A 3 12.58 -3.05 3.25
C PHE A 3 12.33 -2.97 1.73
N VAL A 4 11.42 -3.80 1.21
CA VAL A 4 11.06 -3.82 -0.21
C VAL A 4 10.48 -2.47 -0.65
N TYR A 5 9.57 -1.89 0.14
CA TYR A 5 9.04 -0.55 -0.12
C TYR A 5 10.15 0.51 -0.25
N GLU A 6 11.10 0.54 0.69
CA GLU A 6 12.22 1.49 0.64
C GLU A 6 13.16 1.23 -0.55
N ALA A 7 13.35 -0.04 -0.94
CA ALA A 7 14.12 -0.39 -2.13
C ALA A 7 13.45 0.16 -3.41
N PHE A 8 12.16 -0.08 -3.60
CA PHE A 8 11.42 0.45 -4.75
C PHE A 8 11.36 1.97 -4.75
N LYS A 9 11.24 2.60 -3.58
CA LYS A 9 11.30 4.05 -3.45
C LYS A 9 12.64 4.62 -3.93
N LYS A 10 13.75 3.93 -3.65
CA LYS A 10 15.08 4.31 -4.16
C LYS A 10 15.23 4.07 -5.66
N LEU A 11 14.62 3.01 -6.20
CA LEU A 11 14.63 2.70 -7.64
C LEU A 11 13.83 3.69 -8.48
N ARG A 12 12.91 4.46 -7.89
CA ARG A 12 12.09 5.50 -8.55
C ARG A 12 11.38 4.99 -9.83
N PRO A 13 10.46 4.01 -9.71
CA PRO A 13 9.80 3.37 -10.86
C PRO A 13 8.81 4.27 -11.63
N GLY A 14 8.68 5.55 -11.28
CA GLY A 14 7.72 6.47 -11.91
C GLY A 14 6.25 6.22 -11.56
N ILE A 15 5.96 5.30 -10.64
CA ILE A 15 4.61 4.97 -10.17
C ILE A 15 4.52 5.31 -8.67
N PRO A 16 3.41 5.92 -8.19
CA PRO A 16 3.19 6.17 -6.77
C PRO A 16 3.26 4.89 -5.94
N LEU A 17 4.03 4.94 -4.85
CA LEU A 17 4.21 3.80 -3.94
C LEU A 17 3.63 4.13 -2.56
N LYS A 18 2.74 3.27 -2.07
CA LYS A 18 2.13 3.32 -0.74
C LYS A 18 2.56 2.13 0.11
N CYS A 19 2.43 2.25 1.43
CA CYS A 19 2.79 1.17 2.35
C CYS A 19 1.80 1.10 3.52
N LEU A 20 1.34 -0.11 3.84
CA LEU A 20 0.51 -0.41 5.00
C LEU A 20 1.14 -1.54 5.82
N HIS A 21 1.43 -1.29 7.10
CA HIS A 21 1.97 -2.32 7.99
C HIS A 21 1.47 -2.16 9.43
N GLY A 22 1.46 -3.26 10.19
CA GLY A 22 0.84 -3.31 11.53
C GLY A 22 1.45 -2.37 12.57
N ARG A 23 2.70 -1.94 12.39
CA ARG A 23 3.35 -0.94 13.28
C ARG A 23 2.92 0.52 13.05
N MET A 24 2.01 0.80 12.11
CA MET A 24 1.50 2.15 11.85
C MET A 24 0.30 2.47 12.74
N ASN A 25 0.19 3.71 13.19
CA ASN A 25 -1.01 4.20 13.85
C ASN A 25 -2.23 4.04 12.92
N GLN A 26 -3.38 3.64 13.48
CA GLN A 26 -4.63 3.39 12.77
C GLN A 26 -5.06 4.58 11.89
N ASN A 27 -4.98 5.82 12.39
CA ASN A 27 -5.37 7.00 11.60
C ASN A 27 -4.51 7.15 10.34
N LYS A 28 -3.20 6.89 10.48
CA LYS A 28 -2.27 6.93 9.35
C LYS A 28 -2.52 5.80 8.36
N ARG A 29 -2.90 4.61 8.85
CA ARG A 29 -3.29 3.48 7.98
C ARG A 29 -4.52 3.83 7.15
N MET A 30 -5.57 4.35 7.80
CA MET A 30 -6.81 4.69 7.11
C MET A 30 -6.59 5.80 6.07
N ALA A 31 -5.79 6.83 6.40
CA ALA A 31 -5.46 7.89 5.44
C ALA A 31 -4.77 7.36 4.18
N ILE A 32 -3.80 6.44 4.34
CA ILE A 32 -3.10 5.83 3.21
C ILE A 32 -4.01 4.89 2.41
N PHE A 33 -4.89 4.15 3.08
CA PHE A 33 -5.87 3.30 2.44
C PHE A 33 -6.82 4.12 1.55
N PHE A 34 -7.43 5.19 2.08
CA PHE A 34 -8.33 6.04 1.29
C PHE A 34 -7.60 6.71 0.13
N GLN A 35 -6.37 7.20 0.36
CA GLN A 35 -5.54 7.76 -0.71
C GLN A 35 -5.23 6.73 -1.80
N TYR A 36 -4.98 5.47 -1.43
CA TYR A 36 -4.76 4.39 -2.41
C TYR A 36 -6.02 4.13 -3.23
N CYS A 37 -7.19 4.08 -2.61
CA CYS A 37 -8.46 3.85 -3.29
C CYS A 37 -8.87 5.00 -4.24
N GLU A 38 -8.45 6.25 -3.95
CA GLU A 38 -8.68 7.41 -4.82
C GLU A 38 -7.68 7.48 -5.99
N GLU A 39 -6.51 6.85 -5.87
CA GLU A 39 -5.48 6.87 -6.90
C GLU A 39 -5.82 5.92 -8.05
N ARG A 40 -5.90 6.46 -9.28
CA ARG A 40 -6.16 5.65 -10.49
C ARG A 40 -5.07 4.60 -10.76
N ARG A 41 -3.83 4.85 -10.35
CA ARG A 41 -2.70 3.95 -10.60
C ARG A 41 -1.63 4.12 -9.53
N SER A 42 -1.46 3.11 -8.68
CA SER A 42 -0.45 3.10 -7.63
C SER A 42 -0.14 1.67 -7.19
N VAL A 43 0.96 1.49 -6.44
CA VAL A 43 1.34 0.21 -5.84
C VAL A 43 1.24 0.30 -4.32
N LEU A 44 0.47 -0.59 -3.71
CA LEU A 44 0.39 -0.74 -2.26
C LEU A 44 1.21 -1.93 -1.79
N PHE A 45 2.26 -1.65 -1.02
CA PHE A 45 2.99 -2.67 -0.30
C PHE A 45 2.32 -2.92 1.05
N SER A 46 1.97 -4.17 1.38
CA SER A 46 1.42 -4.50 2.70
C SER A 46 1.99 -5.76 3.36
N THR A 47 1.69 -5.92 4.64
CA THR A 47 1.77 -7.19 5.38
C THR A 47 0.37 -7.78 5.51
N ASP A 48 0.24 -8.97 6.09
CA ASP A 48 -1.05 -9.65 6.31
C ASP A 48 -2.10 -8.82 7.07
N VAL A 49 -1.69 -7.74 7.74
CA VAL A 49 -2.59 -6.73 8.31
C VAL A 49 -3.62 -6.18 7.30
N ALA A 50 -3.33 -6.16 5.99
CA ALA A 50 -4.27 -5.73 4.97
C ALA A 50 -5.18 -6.85 4.42
N SER A 51 -4.93 -8.10 4.79
CA SER A 51 -5.71 -9.25 4.28
C SER A 51 -7.09 -9.41 4.92
N ARG A 52 -7.43 -8.59 5.92
CA ARG A 52 -8.68 -8.70 6.70
C ARG A 52 -9.35 -7.34 6.87
N GLY A 53 -10.62 -7.25 6.51
CA GLY A 53 -11.49 -6.10 6.81
C GLY A 53 -11.21 -4.84 5.99
N LEU A 54 -10.33 -4.89 4.99
CA LEU A 54 -10.15 -3.83 4.01
C LEU A 54 -10.66 -4.31 2.65
N ASP A 55 -11.45 -3.47 1.99
CA ASP A 55 -11.97 -3.72 0.65
C ASP A 55 -11.21 -2.83 -0.35
N PHE A 56 -10.68 -3.43 -1.42
CA PHE A 56 -9.89 -2.73 -2.42
C PHE A 56 -10.61 -2.79 -3.77
N PRO A 57 -11.42 -1.78 -4.11
CA PRO A 57 -12.40 -1.88 -5.20
C PRO A 57 -11.80 -1.92 -6.62
N ALA A 58 -10.55 -1.49 -6.79
CA ALA A 58 -9.89 -1.34 -8.10
C ALA A 58 -8.50 -2.01 -8.14
N VAL A 59 -8.36 -3.20 -7.56
CA VAL A 59 -7.10 -3.97 -7.61
C VAL A 59 -7.14 -4.93 -8.79
N GLU A 60 -6.22 -4.73 -9.73
CA GLU A 60 -6.06 -5.61 -10.90
C GLU A 60 -5.16 -6.81 -10.59
N TRP A 61 -4.10 -6.61 -9.80
CA TRP A 61 -3.08 -7.62 -9.53
C TRP A 61 -2.74 -7.69 -8.04
N VAL A 62 -2.63 -8.92 -7.54
CA VAL A 62 -2.07 -9.22 -6.22
C VAL A 62 -0.85 -10.10 -6.42
N VAL A 63 0.28 -9.69 -5.84
CA VAL A 63 1.54 -10.43 -5.88
C VAL A 63 1.96 -10.75 -4.44
N GLN A 64 2.30 -12.01 -4.18
CA GLN A 64 2.75 -12.50 -2.87
C GLN A 64 4.24 -12.80 -2.88
#